data_AF-A0A9C9Q574-F1
#
_entry.id   AF-A0A9C9Q574-F1
#
_cell.length_a   1.000
_cell.length_b   1.000
_cell.length_c   1.000
_cell.angle_alpha   90.00
_cell.angle_beta   90.00
_cell.angle_gamma   90.00
#
_symmetry.space_group_name_H-M   'P 1'
#
loop_
_entity.id
_entity.type
_entity.pdbx_description
1 polymer ?
#
loop_
_entity_poly.entity_id
_entity_poly.type
_entity_poly.pdbx_seq_one_letter_code
_entity_poly.pdbx_strand_id
1 'polypeptide(L)'
;MSSREDTSLAAGCRTDCNGCAHRALSPQASEAQKADWLARALSLWREVLAPIHGVRGEARWGYRERVTLSAQWAAEGDAPGAWRIG
;
A
#
# COMPACT_ATOMS: atom_id res chain seq x y z
N MET A 1 24.71 12.30 2.62
CA MET A 1 23.83 13.14 1.79
C MET A 1 22.65 12.27 1.39
N SER A 2 21.55 12.32 2.15
CA SER A 2 20.38 11.46 1.93
C SER A 2 19.43 12.21 1.00
N SER A 3 19.40 11.80 -0.27
CA SER A 3 18.43 12.29 -1.24
C SER A 3 17.04 11.94 -0.75
N ARG A 4 16.19 12.95 -0.53
CA ARG A 4 14.75 12.74 -0.30
C ARG A 4 14.16 12.28 -1.63
N GLU A 5 13.83 11.00 -1.73
CA GLU A 5 13.09 10.44 -2.86
C GLU A 5 11.74 11.16 -3.00
N ASP A 6 11.44 11.54 -4.23
CA ASP A 6 10.29 12.35 -4.63
C ASP A 6 8.99 11.75 -4.11
N THR A 7 8.28 12.51 -3.29
CA THR A 7 7.01 12.13 -2.65
C THR A 7 5.84 12.41 -3.60
N SER A 8 6.03 12.20 -4.91
CA SER A 8 4.97 12.35 -5.89
C SER A 8 4.23 11.01 -6.02
N LEU A 9 2.98 11.00 -5.55
CA LEU A 9 2.11 9.84 -5.76
C LEU A 9 1.85 9.68 -7.26
N ALA A 10 1.74 8.43 -7.72
CA ALA A 10 1.35 8.16 -9.10
C ALA A 10 0.02 8.82 -9.43
N ALA A 11 -0.18 9.17 -10.71
CA ALA A 11 -1.42 9.81 -11.17
C ALA A 11 -2.65 8.98 -10.74
N GLY A 12 -3.64 9.64 -10.14
CA GLY A 12 -4.86 9.01 -9.61
C GLY A 12 -4.75 8.46 -8.18
N CYS A 13 -3.55 8.42 -7.58
CA CYS A 13 -3.42 8.04 -6.17
C CYS A 13 -3.71 9.23 -5.24
N ARG A 14 -4.61 9.02 -4.28
CA ARG A 14 -4.90 9.98 -3.21
C ARG A 14 -3.97 9.78 -2.01
N THR A 15 -3.65 10.87 -1.32
CA THR A 15 -2.80 10.86 -0.11
C THR A 15 -3.47 10.22 1.10
N ASP A 16 -4.80 10.25 1.17
CA ASP A 16 -5.61 9.66 2.23
C ASP A 16 -6.03 8.21 1.95
N CYS A 17 -5.64 7.64 0.80
CA CYS A 17 -5.92 6.25 0.48
C CYS A 17 -4.97 5.30 1.22
N ASN A 18 -5.56 4.35 1.97
CA ASN A 18 -4.82 3.35 2.75
C ASN A 18 -4.47 2.09 1.94
N GLY A 19 -4.76 2.06 0.64
CA GLY A 19 -4.55 0.89 -0.21
C GLY A 19 -3.10 0.46 -0.36
N CYS A 20 -2.15 1.38 -0.16
CA CYS A 20 -0.71 1.16 -0.30
C CYS A 20 0.06 1.64 0.95
N ALA A 21 0.17 0.78 1.96
CA ALA A 21 0.83 1.10 3.23
C ALA A 21 2.32 1.51 3.09
N HIS A 22 3.05 0.89 2.17
CA HIS A 22 4.49 1.14 1.95
C HIS A 22 4.76 2.04 0.75
N ARG A 23 3.79 2.88 0.32
CA ARG A 23 3.90 3.69 -0.92
C ARG A 23 5.07 4.69 -0.91
N ALA A 24 5.50 5.12 0.27
CA ALA A 24 6.61 6.06 0.43
C ALA A 24 7.97 5.37 0.53
N LEU A 25 8.01 4.04 0.46
CA LEU A 25 9.25 3.27 0.53
C LEU A 25 9.68 2.85 -0.87
N SER A 26 10.98 2.92 -1.12
CA SER A 26 11.60 2.23 -2.24
C SER A 26 11.30 0.73 -2.17
N PRO A 27 11.36 -0.01 -3.30
CA PRO A 27 11.15 -1.46 -3.28
C PRO A 27 12.03 -2.17 -2.25
N GLN A 28 13.32 -1.83 -2.19
CA GLN A 28 14.30 -2.42 -1.29
C GLN A 28 13.98 -2.10 0.18
N ALA A 29 13.60 -0.85 0.48
CA ALA A 29 13.20 -0.46 1.83
C ALA A 29 11.92 -1.18 2.28
N SER A 30 10.95 -1.36 1.36
CA SER A 30 9.72 -2.11 1.63
C SER A 30 9.99 -3.59 1.90
N GLU A 31 10.91 -4.21 1.14
CA GLU A 31 11.35 -5.59 1.36
C GLU A 31 12.07 -5.76 2.71
N ALA A 32 13.02 -4.88 3.02
CA ALA A 32 13.73 -4.89 4.29
C ALA A 32 12.79 -4.77 5.49
N GLN A 33 11.83 -3.82 5.45
CA GLN A 33 10.86 -3.65 6.51
C GLN A 33 9.99 -4.90 6.74
N LYS A 34 9.60 -5.59 5.66
CA LYS A 34 8.85 -6.85 5.75
C LYS A 34 9.71 -7.98 6.31
N ALA A 35 10.98 -8.06 5.93
CA ALA A 35 11.92 -9.07 6.43
C ALA A 35 12.14 -8.89 7.94
N ASP A 36 12.34 -7.65 8.40
CA ASP A 36 12.47 -7.33 9.82
C ASP A 36 11.20 -7.66 10.60
N TRP A 37 10.03 -7.37 10.03
CA TRP A 37 8.75 -7.74 10.65
C TRP A 37 8.61 -9.26 10.77
N LEU A 38 8.91 -10.03 9.73
CA LEU A 38 8.88 -11.49 9.76
C LEU A 38 9.84 -12.06 10.80
N ALA A 39 11.07 -11.55 10.87
CA ALA A 39 12.07 -12.01 11.83
C ALA A 39 11.63 -11.79 13.28
N ARG A 40 10.87 -10.73 13.56
CA ARG A 40 10.28 -10.50 14.89
C ARG A 40 9.06 -11.39 15.14
N ALA A 41 8.14 -11.45 14.18
CA ALA A 41 6.88 -12.21 14.31
C ALA A 41 7.11 -13.72 14.39
N LEU A 42 8.12 -14.22 13.69
CA LEU A 42 8.49 -15.64 13.59
C LEU A 42 9.85 -15.91 14.25
N SER A 43 10.13 -15.25 15.37
CA SER A 43 11.44 -15.30 16.04
C SER A 43 11.96 -16.72 16.31
N LEU A 44 11.08 -17.66 16.66
CA LEU A 44 11.43 -19.07 16.88
C LEU A 44 11.91 -19.80 15.61
N TRP A 45 11.51 -19.32 14.43
CA TRP A 45 11.85 -19.90 13.14
C TRP A 45 12.82 -19.01 12.35
N ARG A 46 13.45 -18.03 12.99
CA ARG A 46 14.28 -17.02 12.32
C ARG A 46 15.36 -17.63 11.43
N GLU A 47 16.00 -18.70 11.89
CA GLU A 47 17.11 -19.37 11.20
C GLU A 47 16.69 -20.11 9.91
N VAL A 48 15.39 -20.36 9.72
CA VAL A 48 14.86 -21.02 8.52
C VAL A 48 14.10 -20.06 7.59
N LEU A 49 14.06 -18.77 7.90
CA LEU A 49 13.42 -17.78 7.04
C LEU A 49 14.26 -17.55 5.77
N ALA A 50 13.65 -17.79 4.61
CA ALA A 50 14.24 -17.44 3.34
C ALA A 50 14.12 -15.92 3.05
N PRO A 51 14.99 -15.36 2.19
CA PRO A 51 14.86 -13.97 1.73
C PRO A 51 13.49 -13.69 1.10
N ILE A 52 12.97 -12.49 1.33
CA ILE A 52 11.75 -12.03 0.65
C ILE A 52 12.09 -11.66 -0.80
N HIS A 53 11.27 -12.12 -1.73
CA HIS A 53 11.34 -11.72 -3.14
C HIS A 53 10.12 -10.86 -3.49
N GLY A 54 10.34 -9.58 -3.78
CA GLY A 54 9.30 -8.70 -4.30
C GLY A 54 9.18 -8.76 -5.82
N VAL A 55 7.99 -8.37 -6.31
CA VAL A 55 7.79 -8.06 -7.72
C VAL A 55 8.64 -6.84 -8.08
N ARG A 56 9.32 -6.85 -9.23
CA ARG A 56 10.26 -5.81 -9.65
C ARG A 56 9.69 -4.93 -10.77
N GLY A 57 10.21 -3.71 -10.88
CA GLY A 57 9.90 -2.79 -11.97
C GLY A 57 8.41 -2.48 -12.12
N GLU A 58 7.96 -2.35 -13.36
CA GLU A 58 6.57 -1.98 -13.70
C GLU A 58 5.53 -3.01 -13.28
N ALA A 59 5.91 -4.28 -13.13
CA ALA A 59 4.99 -5.34 -12.67
C ALA A 59 4.48 -5.13 -11.24
N ARG A 60 5.06 -4.16 -10.49
CA ARG A 60 4.56 -3.73 -9.18
C ARG A 60 3.25 -2.95 -9.26
N TRP A 61 2.89 -2.46 -10.44
CA TRP A 61 1.67 -1.70 -10.69
C TRP A 61 0.64 -2.58 -11.40
N GLY A 62 -0.64 -2.23 -11.26
CA GLY A 62 -1.73 -2.94 -11.96
C GLY A 62 -1.97 -4.40 -11.53
N TYR A 63 -1.30 -4.89 -10.49
CA TYR A 63 -1.38 -6.30 -10.08
C TYR A 63 -2.73 -6.74 -9.47
N ARG A 64 -3.65 -5.80 -9.17
CA ARG A 64 -4.97 -6.11 -8.60
C ARG A 64 -6.02 -6.17 -9.70
N GLU A 65 -6.54 -7.36 -9.99
CA GLU A 65 -7.61 -7.57 -10.97
C GLU A 65 -9.02 -7.26 -10.42
N ARG A 66 -9.15 -7.21 -9.08
CA ARG A 66 -10.41 -6.93 -8.39
C ARG A 66 -10.16 -5.98 -7.21
N VAL A 67 -11.13 -5.11 -6.95
CA VAL A 67 -11.14 -4.19 -5.81
C VAL A 67 -12.49 -4.22 -5.12
N THR A 68 -12.50 -4.05 -3.81
CA THR A 68 -13.70 -3.81 -3.02
C THR A 68 -13.68 -2.36 -2.58
N LEU A 69 -14.72 -1.62 -2.93
CA LEU A 69 -14.87 -0.21 -2.57
C LEU A 69 -15.94 -0.07 -1.49
N SER A 70 -15.75 0.88 -0.58
CA SER A 70 -16.77 1.19 0.41
C SER A 70 -17.84 2.06 -0.25
N ALA A 71 -19.10 1.81 0.09
CA ALA A 71 -20.21 2.65 -0.34
C ALA A 71 -20.85 3.29 0.90
N GLN A 72 -21.00 4.60 0.88
CA GLN A 72 -21.63 5.37 1.94
C GLN A 72 -22.74 6.24 1.36
N TRP A 73 -23.91 6.23 1.98
CA TRP A 73 -24.98 7.17 1.66
C TRP A 73 -24.63 8.56 2.19
N ALA A 74 -24.63 9.56 1.32
CA ALA A 74 -24.46 10.96 1.69
C ALA A 74 -25.79 11.69 1.46
N ALA A 75 -26.47 12.03 2.55
CA ALA A 75 -27.62 12.93 2.53
C ALA A 75 -27.13 14.36 2.77
N GLU A 76 -27.64 15.32 2.00
CA GLU A 76 -27.23 16.72 2.09
C GLU A 76 -28.47 17.61 2.26
N GLY A 77 -28.81 17.93 3.52
CA GLY A 77 -29.98 18.75 3.85
C GLY A 77 -31.28 18.20 3.25
N ASP A 78 -32.01 19.06 2.56
CA ASP A 78 -33.28 18.73 1.88
C ASP A 78 -33.09 18.15 0.46
N ALA A 79 -31.85 17.99 -0.01
CA ALA A 79 -31.57 17.41 -1.32
C ALA A 79 -31.68 15.86 -1.26
N PRO A 80 -32.11 15.21 -2.36
CA PRO A 80 -32.04 13.76 -2.45
C PRO A 80 -30.58 13.32 -2.30
N GLY A 81 -30.34 12.43 -1.34
CA GLY A 81 -29.00 11.91 -1.08
C GLY A 81 -28.45 11.09 -2.25
N ALA A 82 -27.15 10.84 -2.21
CA ALA A 82 -26.44 10.06 -3.22
C ALA A 82 -25.48 9.05 -2.58
N TRP A 83 -25.26 7.93 -3.26
CA TRP A 83 -24.20 6.99 -2.89
C TRP A 83 -22.84 7.55 -3.27
N ARG A 84 -21.93 7.62 -2.30
CA ARG A 84 -20.51 7.90 -2.51
C ARG A 84 -19.76 6.58 -2.42
N ILE A 85 -18.97 6.28 -3.44
CA ILE A 85 -18.13 5.07 -3.51
C ILE A 85 -16.67 5.51 -3.37
N GLY A 86 -15.90 4.86 -2.49
CA GLY A 86 -14.52 5.22 -2.19
C GLY A 86 -13.77 4.21 -1.35
#